data_AF-A0A368GTZ7-F1
#
_entry.id   AF-A0A368GTZ7-F1
#
_cell.length_a   1.000
_cell.length_b   1.000
_cell.length_c   1.000
_cell.angle_alpha   90.00
_cell.angle_beta   90.00
_cell.angle_gamma   90.00
#
_symmetry.space_group_name_H-M   'P 1'
#
loop_
_entity.id
_entity.type
_entity.pdbx_description
1 polymer ?
#
loop_
_entity_poly.entity_id
_entity_poly.type
_entity_poly.pdbx_seq_one_letter_code
_entity_poly.pdbx_strand_id
1 'polypeptide(L)'
;MDRGRLPDEEEADLMRVPDNAAGPGFVPSGSTDRWLDGTKYRVGDCIPYRGEACRQFLSGRSVMMTSESREDMYDIDRNLRAAMMFINSAPTISQQCRQISTNVACFHMYKVCDPRSEGKRVLSICKKDCEQIEKGKGSEKGRSFPSHYPFQS
;
A
#
# COMPACT_ATOMS: atom_id res chain seq x y z
N MET A 1 23.80 -33.20 -29.38
CA MET A 1 22.78 -32.19 -29.05
C MET A 1 21.82 -32.83 -28.07
N ASP A 2 22.12 -32.68 -26.78
CA ASP A 2 21.33 -33.23 -25.69
C ASP A 2 20.06 -32.38 -25.55
N ARG A 3 18.90 -32.94 -25.91
CA ARG A 3 17.60 -32.26 -25.78
C ARG A 3 17.19 -32.37 -24.31
N GLY A 4 17.42 -31.30 -23.55
CA GLY A 4 16.99 -31.18 -22.16
C GLY A 4 15.52 -31.54 -22.01
N ARG A 5 15.26 -32.57 -21.20
CA ARG A 5 13.94 -33.05 -20.80
C ARG A 5 13.31 -31.99 -19.90
N LEU A 6 12.11 -31.54 -20.24
CA LEU A 6 11.31 -30.70 -19.33
C LEU A 6 11.04 -31.52 -18.06
N PRO A 7 11.23 -30.96 -16.85
CA PRO A 7 10.92 -31.67 -15.61
C PRO A 7 9.43 -31.99 -15.60
N ASP A 8 9.12 -33.22 -15.18
CA ASP A 8 7.78 -33.76 -15.08
C ASP A 8 6.99 -32.95 -14.03
N GLU A 9 5.66 -32.80 -14.19
CA GLU A 9 4.83 -31.96 -13.30
C GLU A 9 4.93 -32.36 -11.81
N GLU A 10 5.35 -33.61 -11.52
CA GLU A 10 5.63 -34.12 -10.16
C GLU A 10 6.86 -33.46 -9.50
N GLU A 11 7.85 -33.01 -10.28
CA GLU A 11 9.05 -32.35 -9.73
C GLU A 11 8.79 -30.88 -9.37
N ALA A 12 7.79 -30.26 -9.99
CA ALA A 12 7.33 -28.92 -9.62
C ALA A 12 6.63 -28.91 -8.25
N ASP A 13 5.90 -29.98 -7.90
CA ASP A 13 5.29 -30.14 -6.57
C ASP A 13 6.33 -30.45 -5.49
N LEU A 14 7.43 -31.14 -5.83
CA LEU A 14 8.56 -31.37 -4.91
C LEU A 14 9.27 -30.07 -4.50
N MET A 15 9.19 -29.02 -5.31
CA MET A 15 9.77 -27.70 -5.04
C MET A 15 8.77 -26.74 -4.36
N ARG A 16 7.56 -27.19 -4.03
CA ARG A 16 6.54 -26.33 -3.42
C ARG A 16 6.78 -26.19 -1.91
N VAL A 17 7.36 -25.07 -1.52
CA VAL A 17 7.56 -24.72 -0.10
C VAL A 17 6.21 -24.39 0.54
N PRO A 18 5.83 -25.05 1.65
CA PRO A 18 4.61 -24.73 2.37
C PRO A 18 4.61 -23.28 2.86
N ASP A 19 3.47 -22.64 2.76
CA ASP A 19 3.19 -21.28 3.21
C ASP A 19 3.58 -21.01 4.68
N ASN A 20 3.63 -22.04 5.50
CA ASN A 20 4.04 -22.00 6.91
C ASN A 20 5.55 -22.26 7.16
N ALA A 21 6.38 -22.37 6.12
CA ALA A 21 7.81 -22.63 6.24
C ALA A 21 8.61 -21.46 6.84
N ALA A 22 8.04 -20.25 6.89
CA ALA A 22 8.68 -19.04 7.41
C ALA A 22 8.56 -18.86 8.95
N GLY A 23 8.03 -19.87 9.66
CA GLY A 23 8.03 -19.93 11.12
C GLY A 23 6.72 -19.47 11.80
N PRO A 24 6.63 -19.64 13.13
CA PRO A 24 5.43 -19.30 13.90
C PRO A 24 5.13 -17.80 13.83
N GLY A 25 3.92 -17.43 13.42
CA GLY A 25 3.50 -16.04 13.24
C GLY A 25 3.66 -15.50 11.82
N PHE A 26 4.23 -16.28 10.89
CA PHE A 26 4.12 -15.98 9.47
C PHE A 26 2.70 -16.30 9.00
N VAL A 27 1.93 -15.26 8.71
CA VAL A 27 0.70 -15.35 7.94
C VAL A 27 1.08 -15.06 6.49
N PRO A 28 0.98 -16.05 5.57
CA PRO A 28 1.06 -15.78 4.15
C PRO A 28 -0.07 -14.82 3.85
N SER A 29 0.25 -13.61 3.38
CA SER A 29 -0.79 -12.69 2.92
C SER A 29 -1.30 -13.23 1.59
N GLY A 30 -2.26 -14.15 1.68
CA GLY A 30 -2.81 -14.85 0.54
C GLY A 30 -3.49 -13.89 -0.42
N SER A 31 -3.17 -13.97 -1.71
CA SER A 31 -3.83 -13.33 -2.87
C SER A 31 -3.92 -11.79 -2.90
N THR A 32 -3.96 -11.09 -1.77
CA THR A 32 -4.17 -9.64 -1.69
C THR A 32 -2.88 -8.84 -1.84
N ASP A 33 -1.72 -9.45 -1.60
CA ASP A 33 -0.41 -8.82 -1.86
C ASP A 33 -0.20 -8.58 -3.35
N ARG A 34 -0.62 -9.52 -4.19
CA ARG A 34 -0.44 -9.49 -5.64
C ARG A 34 -1.68 -9.00 -6.38
N TRP A 35 -2.24 -7.88 -5.92
CA TRP A 35 -3.52 -7.37 -6.42
C TRP A 35 -3.47 -6.74 -7.83
N LEU A 36 -2.28 -6.61 -8.43
CA LEU A 36 -2.08 -6.11 -9.80
C LEU A 36 -1.85 -7.25 -10.81
N ASP A 37 -1.81 -8.51 -10.37
CA ASP A 37 -1.63 -9.66 -11.26
C ASP A 37 -2.80 -9.75 -12.25
N GLY A 38 -2.50 -9.95 -13.53
CA GLY A 38 -3.49 -9.95 -14.61
C GLY A 38 -4.07 -8.57 -14.98
N THR A 39 -3.74 -7.51 -14.23
CA THR A 39 -4.21 -6.15 -14.55
C THR A 39 -3.26 -5.50 -15.55
N LYS A 40 -3.75 -5.12 -16.74
CA LYS A 40 -2.99 -4.34 -17.72
C LYS A 40 -3.07 -2.85 -17.38
N TYR A 41 -1.92 -2.19 -17.31
CA TYR A 41 -1.83 -0.76 -17.03
C TYR A 41 -0.59 -0.14 -17.66
N ARG A 42 -0.55 1.19 -17.70
CA ARG A 42 0.59 2.02 -18.08
C ARG A 42 0.93 2.98 -16.96
N VAL A 43 2.16 3.48 -16.96
CA VAL A 43 2.58 4.55 -16.05
C VAL A 43 1.66 5.76 -16.27
N GLY A 44 1.12 6.29 -15.17
CA GLY A 44 0.12 7.37 -15.15
C GLY A 44 -1.33 6.89 -15.08
N ASP A 45 -1.62 5.61 -15.31
CA ASP A 45 -2.98 5.08 -15.16
C ASP A 45 -3.38 5.04 -13.68
N CYS A 46 -4.64 5.39 -13.39
CA CYS A 46 -5.23 5.28 -12.06
C CYS A 46 -6.01 3.97 -11.95
N ILE A 47 -5.55 3.08 -11.06
CA ILE A 47 -6.19 1.77 -10.85
C ILE A 47 -6.80 1.71 -9.45
N PRO A 48 -8.00 1.13 -9.27
CA PRO A 48 -8.59 0.92 -7.95
C PRO A 48 -7.63 0.15 -7.03
N TYR A 49 -7.33 0.72 -5.85
CA TYR A 49 -6.46 0.08 -4.88
C TYR A 49 -7.13 -1.15 -4.27
N ARG A 50 -6.42 -2.29 -4.28
CA ARG A 50 -6.88 -3.57 -3.71
C ARG A 50 -5.86 -4.22 -2.76
N GLY A 51 -4.78 -3.51 -2.44
CA GLY A 51 -3.80 -3.98 -1.47
C GLY A 51 -4.35 -3.99 -0.05
N GLU A 52 -3.65 -4.69 0.84
CA GLU A 52 -4.10 -4.87 2.22
C GLU A 52 -3.55 -3.79 3.15
N ALA A 53 -2.28 -3.37 2.97
CA ALA A 53 -1.57 -2.52 3.92
C ALA A 53 -2.31 -1.20 4.21
N CYS A 54 -2.90 -0.62 3.16
CA CYS A 54 -3.62 0.65 3.24
C CYS A 54 -5.13 0.50 3.05
N ARG A 55 -5.69 -0.71 3.11
CA ARG A 55 -7.11 -0.98 2.82
C ARG A 55 -8.05 -0.11 3.63
N GLN A 56 -7.73 0.14 4.90
CA GLN A 56 -8.56 0.96 5.78
C GLN A 56 -8.61 2.44 5.37
N PHE A 57 -7.58 2.95 4.70
CA PHE A 57 -7.45 4.37 4.34
C PHE A 57 -7.72 4.66 2.86
N LEU A 58 -7.45 3.67 2.00
CA LEU A 58 -7.57 3.79 0.53
C LEU A 58 -8.75 3.01 -0.05
N SER A 59 -9.66 2.50 0.80
CA SER A 59 -10.89 1.85 0.33
C SER A 59 -11.67 2.76 -0.62
N GLY A 60 -12.00 2.23 -1.81
CA GLY A 60 -12.72 2.97 -2.86
C GLY A 60 -11.91 4.06 -3.56
N ARG A 61 -10.60 4.17 -3.31
CA ARG A 61 -9.70 5.10 -3.99
C ARG A 61 -8.94 4.40 -5.11
N SER A 62 -8.49 5.18 -6.09
CA SER A 62 -7.57 4.72 -7.13
C SER A 62 -6.18 5.29 -6.89
N VAL A 63 -5.16 4.54 -7.28
CA VAL A 63 -3.75 4.88 -7.10
C VAL A 63 -3.08 4.97 -8.47
N MET A 64 -2.19 5.94 -8.62
CA MET A 64 -1.50 6.17 -9.89
C MET A 64 -0.34 5.19 -10.03
N MET A 65 -0.26 4.50 -11.15
CA MET A 65 0.88 3.64 -11.47
C MET A 65 2.09 4.52 -11.78
N THR A 66 3.13 4.43 -10.95
CA THR A 66 4.35 5.25 -11.14
C THR A 66 5.47 4.50 -11.86
N SER A 67 5.35 3.19 -12.00
CA SER A 67 6.35 2.31 -12.63
C SER A 67 5.68 1.29 -13.54
N GLU A 68 6.41 0.82 -14.54
CA GLU A 68 5.99 -0.30 -15.41
C GLU A 68 6.10 -1.65 -14.69
N SER A 69 6.95 -1.73 -13.66
CA SER A 69 7.13 -2.91 -12.83
C SER A 69 6.01 -3.01 -11.78
N ARG A 70 5.31 -4.16 -11.74
CA ARG A 70 4.34 -4.48 -10.68
C ARG A 70 5.02 -4.65 -9.33
N GLU A 71 6.23 -5.18 -9.35
CA GLU A 71 7.01 -5.46 -8.15
C GLU A 71 7.28 -4.17 -7.35
N ASP A 72 7.47 -3.04 -8.02
CA ASP A 72 7.67 -1.74 -7.35
C ASP A 72 6.44 -1.34 -6.50
N MET A 73 5.24 -1.66 -6.98
CA MET A 73 3.99 -1.41 -6.23
C MET A 73 3.82 -2.39 -5.06
N TYR A 74 4.29 -3.62 -5.21
CA TYR A 74 4.29 -4.63 -4.15
C TYR A 74 5.34 -4.32 -3.07
N ASP A 75 6.50 -3.80 -3.46
CA ASP A 75 7.53 -3.31 -2.54
C ASP A 75 7.03 -2.15 -1.70
N ILE A 76 6.22 -1.25 -2.28
CA ILE A 76 5.55 -0.19 -1.52
C ILE A 76 4.63 -0.80 -0.44
N ASP A 77 3.79 -1.80 -0.80
CA ASP A 77 2.88 -2.45 0.16
C ASP A 77 3.67 -3.11 1.30
N ARG A 78 4.71 -3.87 0.96
CA ARG A 78 5.59 -4.56 1.91
C ARG A 78 6.29 -3.59 2.85
N ASN A 79 6.87 -2.51 2.32
CA ASN A 79 7.55 -1.49 3.10
C ASN A 79 6.58 -0.76 4.04
N LEU A 80 5.37 -0.45 3.56
CA LEU A 80 4.31 0.15 4.37
C LEU A 80 3.89 -0.78 5.52
N ARG A 81 3.68 -2.06 5.23
CA ARG A 81 3.32 -3.05 6.25
C ARG A 81 4.39 -3.17 7.33
N ALA A 82 5.66 -3.26 6.93
CA ALA A 82 6.79 -3.30 7.86
C ALA A 82 6.87 -2.05 8.74
N ALA A 83 6.73 -0.86 8.15
CA ALA A 83 6.69 0.40 8.89
C ALA A 83 5.52 0.46 9.88
N MET A 84 4.33 -0.01 9.48
CA MET A 84 3.16 -0.06 10.35
C MET A 84 3.33 -1.04 11.51
N MET A 85 3.97 -2.20 11.28
CA MET A 85 4.29 -3.13 12.37
C MET A 85 5.17 -2.48 13.44
N PHE A 86 6.18 -1.71 13.02
CA PHE A 86 7.05 -0.96 13.93
C PHE A 86 6.29 0.15 14.69
N ILE A 87 5.46 0.92 13.98
CA ILE A 87 4.66 1.99 14.59
C ILE A 87 3.64 1.42 15.59
N ASN A 88 3.08 0.24 15.31
CA ASN A 88 2.11 -0.42 16.17
C ASN A 88 2.76 -1.08 17.40
N SER A 89 4.00 -1.56 17.30
CA SER A 89 4.72 -2.15 18.43
C SER A 89 5.35 -1.12 19.36
N ALA A 90 5.51 0.14 18.91
CA ALA A 90 6.07 1.22 19.72
C ALA A 90 5.09 1.70 20.81
N PRO A 91 5.40 1.48 22.12
CA PRO A 91 4.51 1.86 23.21
C PRO A 91 4.44 3.38 23.44
N THR A 92 5.43 4.12 22.96
CA THR A 92 5.53 5.59 23.08
C THR A 92 4.66 6.34 22.07
N ILE A 93 4.10 5.65 21.07
CA ILE A 93 3.27 6.26 20.04
C ILE A 93 1.80 6.16 20.47
N SER A 94 1.08 7.29 20.45
CA SER A 94 -0.36 7.30 20.74
C SER A 94 -1.17 6.69 19.59
N GLN A 95 -2.35 6.14 19.89
CA GLN A 95 -3.23 5.55 18.86
C GLN A 95 -3.61 6.56 17.76
N GLN A 96 -3.82 7.82 18.14
CA GLN A 96 -4.09 8.90 17.19
C GLN A 96 -2.89 9.18 16.27
N CYS A 97 -1.67 9.20 16.83
CA CYS A 97 -0.46 9.36 16.03
C CYS A 97 -0.26 8.19 15.06
N ARG A 98 -0.55 6.96 15.49
CA ARG A 98 -0.52 5.78 14.60
C ARG A 98 -1.45 5.95 13.41
N GLN A 99 -2.72 6.27 13.65
CA GLN A 99 -3.71 6.44 12.57
C GLN A 99 -3.33 7.56 11.59
N ILE A 100 -2.90 8.72 12.10
CA ILE A 100 -2.50 9.85 11.25
C ILE A 100 -1.26 9.48 10.42
N SER A 101 -0.25 8.88 11.04
CA SER A 101 0.99 8.48 10.37
C SER A 101 0.74 7.45 9.28
N THR A 102 -0.09 6.44 9.57
CA THR A 102 -0.49 5.41 8.60
C THR A 102 -1.22 6.03 7.42
N ASN A 103 -2.21 6.89 7.67
CA ASN A 103 -2.96 7.56 6.61
C ASN A 103 -2.03 8.38 5.69
N VAL A 104 -1.15 9.19 6.28
CA VAL A 104 -0.21 10.02 5.54
C VAL A 104 0.77 9.19 4.73
N ALA A 105 1.34 8.14 5.32
CA ALA A 105 2.24 7.23 4.59
C ALA A 105 1.54 6.60 3.39
N CYS A 106 0.31 6.10 3.56
CA CYS A 106 -0.47 5.51 2.47
C CYS A 106 -0.71 6.49 1.31
N PHE A 107 -1.18 7.70 1.61
CA PHE A 107 -1.46 8.70 0.58
C PHE A 107 -0.19 9.17 -0.15
N HIS A 108 0.91 9.34 0.59
CA HIS A 108 2.17 9.81 0.02
C HIS A 108 2.85 8.77 -0.89
N MET A 109 2.85 7.50 -0.46
CA MET A 109 3.54 6.42 -1.17
C MET A 109 2.77 5.95 -2.40
N TYR A 110 1.45 5.78 -2.31
CA TYR A 110 0.64 5.25 -3.42
C TYR A 110 0.19 6.28 -4.46
N LYS A 111 0.51 7.57 -4.28
CA LYS A 111 0.11 8.64 -5.22
C LYS A 111 -1.38 8.54 -5.58
N VAL A 112 -2.23 8.62 -4.56
CA VAL A 112 -3.69 8.44 -4.68
C VAL A 112 -4.28 9.44 -5.68
N CYS A 113 -5.01 8.97 -6.68
CA CYS A 113 -5.62 9.81 -7.69
C CYS A 113 -6.79 10.63 -7.14
N ASP A 114 -6.91 11.87 -7.58
CA ASP A 114 -8.03 12.74 -7.26
C ASP A 114 -9.27 12.33 -8.08
N PRO A 115 -10.36 11.87 -7.44
CA PRO A 115 -11.58 11.49 -8.14
C PRO A 115 -12.24 12.67 -8.87
N ARG A 116 -11.93 13.92 -8.50
CA ARG A 116 -12.50 15.13 -9.12
C ARG A 116 -11.76 15.57 -10.38
N SER A 117 -10.58 15.01 -10.61
CA SER A 117 -9.69 15.41 -11.69
C SER A 117 -9.61 14.36 -12.81
N GLU A 118 -10.59 13.45 -12.89
CA GLU A 118 -10.60 12.31 -13.83
C GLU A 118 -9.28 11.53 -13.83
N GLY A 119 -8.65 11.37 -12.66
CA GLY A 119 -7.37 10.67 -12.53
C GLY A 119 -6.13 11.42 -13.05
N LYS A 120 -6.27 12.66 -13.54
CA LYS A 120 -5.14 13.45 -14.07
C LYS A 120 -4.25 14.06 -12.98
N ARG A 121 -4.71 14.08 -11.73
CA ARG A 121 -3.98 14.66 -10.60
C ARG A 121 -3.93 13.67 -9.44
N VAL A 122 -2.82 13.73 -8.70
CA VAL A 122 -2.60 12.98 -7.47
C VAL A 122 -2.88 13.88 -6.29
N LEU A 123 -3.52 13.33 -5.26
CA LEU A 123 -3.72 13.98 -3.98
C LEU A 123 -2.37 14.12 -3.28
N SER A 124 -1.94 15.35 -3.04
CA SER A 124 -0.76 15.68 -2.25
C SER A 124 -1.14 16.03 -0.82
N ILE A 125 -0.22 15.76 0.11
CA ILE A 125 -0.38 16.14 1.50
C ILE A 125 -0.03 17.62 1.63
N CYS A 126 -0.90 18.38 2.30
CA CYS A 126 -0.66 19.79 2.53
C CYS A 126 0.57 19.98 3.44
N LYS A 127 1.46 20.91 3.10
CA LYS A 127 2.67 21.25 3.89
C LYS A 127 2.36 21.48 5.37
N LYS A 128 1.27 22.17 5.67
CA LYS A 128 0.81 22.45 7.04
C LYS A 128 0.44 21.21 7.84
N ASP A 129 -0.04 20.15 7.17
CA ASP A 129 -0.40 18.90 7.82
C ASP A 129 0.86 18.07 8.09
N CYS A 130 1.81 18.08 7.15
CA CYS A 130 3.14 17.48 7.33
C CYS A 130 3.89 18.09 8.53
N GLU A 131 3.94 19.42 8.61
CA GLU A 131 4.64 20.14 9.71
C GLU A 131 4.01 19.89 11.09
N GLN A 132 2.69 19.61 11.16
CA GLN A 132 2.02 19.29 12.42
C GLN A 132 2.37 17.89 12.90
N ILE A 133 2.51 16.94 11.97
CA ILE A 133 2.89 15.56 12.26
C ILE A 133 4.33 15.51 12.75
N GLU A 134 5.26 16.19 12.07
CA GLU A 134 6.68 16.24 12.46
C GLU A 134 6.90 16.83 13.85
N LYS A 135 6.08 17.81 14.25
CA LYS A 135 6.19 18.48 15.56
C LYS A 135 5.53 17.70 16.70
N GLY A 136 5.09 16.45 16.46
CA GLY A 136 4.48 15.59 17.47
C GLY A 136 3.12 16.08 17.99
N LYS A 137 2.57 17.15 17.42
CA LYS A 137 1.23 17.64 17.71
C LYS A 137 0.27 16.91 16.79
N GLY A 138 -0.01 15.65 17.10
CA GLY A 138 -1.18 14.96 16.56
C GLY A 138 -2.39 15.85 16.85
N SER A 139 -2.82 16.61 15.84
CA SER A 139 -3.62 17.80 16.04
C SER A 139 -4.99 17.40 16.61
N GLU A 140 -5.21 17.75 17.87
CA GLU A 140 -6.47 17.67 18.61
C GLU A 140 -7.55 18.64 18.07
N LYS A 141 -7.35 19.25 16.90
CA LYS A 141 -8.40 19.97 16.19
C LYS A 141 -8.73 19.24 14.89
N GLY A 142 -9.86 18.55 14.95
CA GLY A 142 -10.44 17.83 13.84
C GLY A 142 -10.49 18.66 12.56
N ARG A 143 -9.58 18.33 11.64
CA ARG A 143 -10.04 17.97 10.32
C ARG A 143 -9.92 16.46 10.27
N SER A 144 -11.04 15.79 10.48
CA SER A 144 -11.27 14.52 9.80
C SER A 144 -10.67 14.66 8.40
N PHE A 145 -9.70 13.82 8.04
CA PHE A 145 -9.48 13.54 6.62
C PHE A 145 -10.82 12.99 6.17
N PRO A 146 -11.64 13.82 5.56
CA PRO A 146 -13.04 13.50 5.48
C PRO A 146 -13.13 12.56 4.29
N SER A 147 -13.69 11.39 4.54
CA SER A 147 -14.01 10.40 3.51
C SER A 147 -14.74 11.06 2.32
N HIS A 148 -15.39 12.21 2.57
CA HIS A 148 -15.93 13.15 1.59
C HIS A 148 -15.33 14.56 1.80
N TYR A 149 -14.46 15.10 0.94
CA TYR A 149 -14.38 16.57 0.80
C TYR A 149 -14.52 17.06 -0.64
N PRO A 150 -15.29 18.15 -0.82
CA PRO A 150 -15.04 19.18 -1.80
C PRO A 150 -13.91 20.09 -1.39
N PHE A 151 -12.84 20.07 -2.20
CA PHE A 151 -11.75 21.02 -2.09
C PHE A 151 -12.20 22.33 -2.74
N GLN A 152 -12.37 23.36 -1.92
CA GLN A 152 -12.64 24.73 -2.37
C GLN A 152 -11.32 25.45 -2.66
N SER A 153 -11.42 26.40 -3.59
CA SER A 153 -10.40 26.91 -4.51
C SER A 153 -9.25 27.72 -3.90
#